data_AF-A0A2J4YW66-F1
#
_entry.id   AF-A0A2J4YW66-F1
#
_cell.length_a   1.000
_cell.length_b   1.000
_cell.length_c   1.000
_cell.angle_alpha   90.00
_cell.angle_beta   90.00
_cell.angle_gamma   90.00
#
_symmetry.space_group_name_H-M   'P 1'
#
loop_
_entity.id
_entity.type
_entity.pdbx_description
1 polymer ?
#
loop_
_entity_poly.entity_id
_entity_poly.type
_entity_poly.pdbx_seq_one_letter_code
_entity_poly.pdbx_strand_id
1 'polypeptide(L)'
;MALHKFFAGAPYYRQESTQALMGIQLTASTIFDQTELGANSLQPIYNLLRVFAANAEHYYLDDTSNRILDKVPIEKPQRNGTKTRERSGVYSSGLVAGLNGGRTIVLYQTNIGHTGEFIDEILSGRGKTLAPPTLMSDALSSNRPSLGYQVEHCLCNSHGRRQFAEVLHQFPDEVALVLTWYGEIWRYEDEAKTLGLNAEQRLAWHKKLSLPIMGQIRDWGKAELSNGNVEENSGLGRAIHYFNKHYEGLTGFCRIKGAQLDNNRVEQALKLVARNRKNAMFHKTQAGASIGDVIMSMIATSAEAGVNVLDYFNTVQRMQNEVKAAPQQFLPWNYQSNL
;
A
#
# COMPACT_ATOMS: atom_id res chain seq x y z
N MET A 1 13.14 18.36 -11.88
CA MET A 1 13.38 17.11 -12.65
C MET A 1 12.70 15.91 -12.00
N ALA A 2 13.03 15.58 -10.75
CA ALA A 2 12.44 14.45 -10.01
C ALA A 2 10.89 14.46 -9.98
N LEU A 3 10.25 15.58 -9.63
CA LEU A 3 8.78 15.70 -9.63
C LEU A 3 8.16 15.46 -11.00
N HIS A 4 8.76 15.98 -12.07
CA HIS A 4 8.28 15.72 -13.43
C HIS A 4 8.34 14.23 -13.75
N LYS A 5 9.45 13.56 -13.40
CA LYS A 5 9.61 12.13 -13.64
C LYS A 5 8.62 11.29 -12.81
N PHE A 6 8.63 11.47 -11.49
CA PHE A 6 8.03 10.52 -10.56
C PHE A 6 6.63 10.89 -10.07
N PHE A 7 6.21 12.15 -10.20
CA PHE A 7 4.83 12.57 -9.93
C PHE A 7 4.03 12.84 -11.20
N ALA A 8 4.58 13.61 -12.15
CA ALA A 8 3.88 13.88 -13.42
C ALA A 8 4.01 12.73 -14.43
N GLY A 9 4.96 11.80 -14.22
CA GLY A 9 5.18 10.67 -15.10
C GLY A 9 5.83 11.05 -16.44
N ALA A 10 6.62 12.12 -16.51
CA ALA A 10 7.33 12.53 -17.73
C ALA A 10 8.67 11.76 -17.84
N PRO A 11 8.85 10.86 -18.82
CA PRO A 11 10.12 10.15 -19.01
C PRO A 11 11.28 11.12 -19.29
N TYR A 12 12.51 10.73 -18.96
CA TYR A 12 13.67 11.63 -19.09
C TYR A 12 13.90 12.13 -20.52
N TYR A 13 13.74 11.27 -21.54
CA TYR A 13 13.84 11.71 -22.95
C TYR A 13 12.80 12.78 -23.31
N ARG A 14 11.59 12.73 -22.71
CA ARG A 14 10.55 13.72 -22.95
C ARG A 14 10.89 15.04 -22.27
N GLN A 15 11.52 14.98 -21.09
CA GLN A 15 12.04 16.17 -20.42
C GLN A 15 13.17 16.81 -21.26
N GLU A 16 14.11 16.01 -21.78
CA GLU A 16 15.14 16.46 -22.73
C GLU A 16 14.52 17.17 -23.95
N SER A 17 13.60 16.53 -24.66
CA SER A 17 12.97 17.14 -25.84
C SER A 17 12.22 18.43 -25.50
N THR A 18 11.56 18.48 -24.34
CA THR A 18 10.85 19.70 -23.89
C THR A 18 11.82 20.84 -23.60
N GLN A 19 12.95 20.56 -22.95
CA GLN A 19 13.99 21.56 -22.67
C GLN A 19 14.65 22.06 -23.95
N ALA A 20 14.90 21.18 -24.92
CA ALA A 20 15.47 21.54 -26.21
C ALA A 20 14.58 22.53 -26.98
N LEU A 21 13.25 22.37 -26.92
CA LEU A 21 12.29 23.33 -27.49
C LEU A 21 12.36 24.71 -26.82
N MET A 22 12.83 24.79 -25.57
CA MET A 22 13.04 26.03 -24.82
C MET A 22 14.46 26.59 -24.99
N GLY A 23 15.27 26.02 -25.90
CA GLY A 23 16.65 26.44 -26.14
C GLY A 23 17.67 25.90 -25.12
N ILE A 24 17.26 24.98 -24.24
CA ILE A 24 18.12 24.40 -23.20
C ILE A 24 18.56 23.00 -23.65
N GLN A 25 19.87 22.84 -23.90
CA GLN A 25 20.46 21.55 -24.27
C GLN A 25 20.79 20.74 -23.01
N LEU A 26 19.91 19.80 -22.65
CA LEU A 26 20.08 18.95 -21.47
C LEU A 26 19.70 17.50 -21.81
N THR A 27 20.66 16.58 -21.76
CA THR A 27 20.43 15.18 -22.11
C THR A 27 19.65 14.44 -21.01
N ALA A 28 18.94 13.39 -21.40
CA ALA A 28 18.21 12.51 -20.49
C ALA A 28 19.13 11.85 -19.46
N SER A 29 20.39 11.57 -19.80
CA SER A 29 21.39 11.08 -18.85
C SER A 29 21.71 12.13 -17.80
N THR A 30 21.97 13.39 -18.20
CA THR A 30 22.23 14.46 -17.24
C THR A 30 21.01 14.72 -16.35
N ILE A 31 19.79 14.65 -16.88
CA ILE A 31 18.56 14.75 -16.07
C ILE A 31 18.48 13.61 -15.04
N PHE A 32 18.85 12.39 -15.44
CA PHE A 32 18.93 11.27 -14.51
C PHE A 32 19.98 11.49 -13.43
N ASP A 33 21.20 11.91 -13.79
CA ASP A 33 22.29 12.16 -12.84
C ASP A 33 21.88 13.19 -11.78
N GLN A 34 21.25 14.29 -12.20
CA GLN A 34 20.72 15.31 -11.27
C GLN A 34 19.60 14.76 -10.38
N THR A 35 18.79 13.85 -10.91
CA THR A 35 17.72 13.21 -10.15
C THR A 35 18.28 12.21 -9.12
N GLU A 36 19.35 11.49 -9.46
CA GLU A 36 20.08 10.61 -8.53
C GLU A 36 20.72 11.42 -7.40
N LEU A 37 21.37 12.54 -7.70
CA LEU A 37 21.90 13.45 -6.67
C LEU A 37 20.81 13.93 -5.70
N GLY A 38 19.64 14.29 -6.22
CA GLY A 38 18.48 14.63 -5.39
C GLY A 38 18.01 13.48 -4.50
N ALA A 39 17.99 12.24 -5.02
CA ALA A 39 17.66 11.06 -4.23
C ALA A 39 18.69 10.82 -3.12
N ASN A 40 19.99 11.03 -3.39
CA ASN A 40 21.05 10.89 -2.40
C ASN A 40 20.87 11.87 -1.23
N SER A 41 20.45 13.11 -1.48
CA SER A 41 20.13 14.08 -0.42
C SER A 41 18.92 13.64 0.43
N LEU A 42 17.95 12.93 -0.18
CA LEU A 42 16.76 12.43 0.51
C LEU A 42 17.00 11.12 1.29
N GLN A 43 18.03 10.35 0.91
CA GLN A 43 18.28 9.01 1.43
C GLN A 43 18.39 8.92 2.98
N PRO A 44 19.06 9.85 3.69
CA PRO A 44 19.13 9.80 5.15
C PRO A 44 17.74 9.90 5.81
N ILE A 45 16.88 10.77 5.27
CA ILE A 45 15.51 10.95 5.78
C ILE A 45 14.66 9.72 5.44
N TYR A 46 14.76 9.21 4.21
CA TYR A 46 14.06 7.98 3.81
C TYR A 46 14.41 6.79 4.71
N ASN A 47 15.69 6.61 5.05
CA ASN A 47 16.13 5.57 5.97
C ASN A 47 15.50 5.74 7.37
N LEU A 48 15.45 6.98 7.87
CA LEU A 48 14.80 7.28 9.15
C LEU A 48 13.28 7.01 9.10
N LEU A 49 12.62 7.35 8.00
CA LEU A 49 11.19 7.03 7.80
C LEU A 49 10.95 5.52 7.84
N ARG A 50 11.85 4.67 7.32
CA ARG A 50 11.75 3.21 7.46
C ARG A 50 11.82 2.76 8.93
N VAL A 51 12.68 3.39 9.73
CA VAL A 51 12.79 3.11 11.18
C VAL A 51 11.51 3.51 11.92
N PHE A 52 10.92 4.67 11.59
CA PHE A 52 9.63 5.06 12.16
C PHE A 52 8.49 4.16 11.69
N ALA A 53 8.46 3.82 10.41
CA ALA A 53 7.49 2.90 9.85
C ALA A 53 7.57 1.53 10.54
N ALA A 54 8.75 1.02 10.92
CA ALA A 54 8.89 -0.24 11.65
C ALA A 54 8.10 -0.28 12.98
N ASN A 55 7.91 0.88 13.61
CA ASN A 55 7.22 1.03 14.89
C ASN A 55 5.78 1.58 14.76
N ALA A 56 5.23 1.62 13.55
CA ALA A 56 3.85 2.07 13.31
C ALA A 56 2.80 1.11 13.90
N GLU A 57 1.61 1.62 14.19
CA GLU A 57 0.53 0.80 14.77
C GLU A 57 -0.31 0.10 13.70
N HIS A 58 -0.42 0.72 12.53
CA HIS A 58 -1.28 0.26 11.45
C HIS A 58 -0.54 0.33 10.12
N TYR A 59 -0.72 -0.70 9.30
CA TYR A 59 -0.15 -0.79 7.96
C TYR A 59 -1.23 -1.09 6.92
N TYR A 60 -1.08 -0.52 5.73
CA TYR A 60 -1.83 -0.86 4.53
C TYR A 60 -0.85 -1.31 3.48
N LEU A 61 -1.09 -2.47 2.88
CA LEU A 61 -0.18 -3.10 1.93
C LEU A 61 -0.92 -3.51 0.66
N ASP A 62 -0.28 -3.26 -0.48
CA ASP A 62 -0.74 -3.78 -1.76
C ASP A 62 0.41 -3.79 -2.77
N ASP A 63 0.26 -4.57 -3.84
CA ASP A 63 1.22 -4.67 -4.93
C ASP A 63 0.61 -4.16 -6.24
N THR A 64 1.44 -3.54 -7.08
CA THR A 64 1.11 -3.35 -8.50
C THR A 64 2.24 -3.85 -9.38
N SER A 65 1.93 -4.44 -10.53
CA SER A 65 2.95 -4.97 -11.44
C SER A 65 3.89 -3.86 -11.93
N ASN A 66 5.15 -4.15 -12.15
CA ASN A 66 6.08 -3.21 -12.76
C ASN A 66 7.09 -3.97 -13.63
N ARG A 67 8.04 -3.24 -14.24
CA ARG A 67 9.05 -3.84 -15.10
C ARG A 67 10.41 -3.19 -14.85
N ILE A 68 11.41 -4.05 -14.66
CA ILE A 68 12.83 -3.69 -14.67
C ILE A 68 13.46 -4.48 -15.83
N LEU A 69 14.03 -3.80 -16.83
CA LEU A 69 14.48 -4.45 -18.07
C LEU A 69 15.63 -5.43 -17.85
N ASP A 70 16.63 -5.03 -17.08
CA ASP A 70 17.84 -5.83 -16.88
C ASP A 70 17.66 -6.89 -15.78
N LYS A 71 16.41 -7.11 -15.32
CA LYS A 71 16.11 -8.05 -14.25
C LYS A 71 15.86 -9.44 -14.84
N VAL A 72 16.73 -10.37 -14.46
CA VAL A 72 16.57 -11.79 -14.75
C VAL A 72 15.81 -12.49 -13.63
N PRO A 73 15.20 -13.67 -13.88
CA PRO A 73 14.62 -14.47 -12.83
C PRO A 73 15.63 -14.77 -11.71
N ILE A 74 15.15 -14.84 -10.47
CA ILE A 74 15.97 -15.15 -9.30
C ILE A 74 15.35 -16.29 -8.50
N GLU A 75 16.21 -17.13 -7.92
CA GLU A 75 15.80 -18.11 -6.92
C GLU A 75 15.42 -17.40 -5.63
N LYS A 76 14.19 -17.65 -5.14
CA LYS A 76 13.73 -17.17 -3.84
C LYS A 76 13.20 -18.33 -3.01
N PRO A 77 13.41 -18.32 -1.67
CA PRO A 77 12.74 -19.24 -0.78
C PRO A 77 11.23 -19.20 -1.00
N GLN A 78 10.62 -20.37 -1.07
CA GLN A 78 9.18 -20.47 -0.99
C GLN A 78 8.75 -20.02 0.40
N ARG A 79 7.77 -19.12 0.48
CA ARG A 79 7.26 -18.62 1.76
C ARG A 79 6.84 -19.79 2.65
N ASN A 80 7.30 -19.76 3.90
CA ASN A 80 7.02 -20.77 4.93
C ASN A 80 7.47 -22.19 4.57
N GLY A 81 8.48 -22.34 3.71
CA GLY A 81 9.03 -23.63 3.30
C GLY A 81 10.56 -23.62 3.18
N THR A 82 11.14 -24.81 2.99
CA THR A 82 12.60 -25.00 2.82
C THR A 82 13.03 -25.06 1.37
N LYS A 83 12.08 -25.12 0.43
CA LYS A 83 12.35 -25.17 -1.02
C LYS A 83 12.51 -23.77 -1.59
N THR A 84 13.32 -23.63 -2.62
CA THR A 84 13.38 -22.41 -3.43
C THR A 84 12.53 -22.57 -4.69
N ARG A 85 12.15 -21.43 -5.28
CA ARG A 85 11.52 -21.36 -6.59
C ARG A 85 12.06 -20.16 -7.35
N GLU A 86 12.23 -20.35 -8.65
CA GLU A 86 12.50 -19.25 -9.57
C GLU A 86 11.31 -18.28 -9.61
N ARG A 87 11.60 -16.98 -9.58
CA ARG A 87 10.61 -15.91 -9.72
C ARG A 87 11.10 -14.84 -10.69
N SER A 88 10.21 -14.39 -11.55
CA SER A 88 10.47 -13.35 -12.57
C SER A 88 9.56 -12.12 -12.45
N GLY A 89 8.42 -12.24 -11.77
CA GLY A 89 7.45 -11.16 -11.62
C GLY A 89 8.04 -9.98 -10.83
N VAL A 90 8.05 -8.80 -11.46
CA VAL A 90 8.45 -7.54 -10.83
C VAL A 90 7.19 -6.80 -10.38
N TYR A 91 7.22 -6.34 -9.13
CA TYR A 91 6.14 -5.59 -8.52
C TYR A 91 6.71 -4.34 -7.85
N SER A 92 5.89 -3.30 -7.80
CA SER A 92 6.06 -2.18 -6.89
C SER A 92 5.09 -2.38 -5.73
N SER A 93 5.66 -2.73 -4.58
CA SER A 93 4.94 -2.83 -3.31
C SER A 93 4.73 -1.44 -2.73
N GLY A 94 3.52 -1.15 -2.29
CA GLY A 94 3.17 0.06 -1.54
C GLY A 94 2.91 -0.28 -0.09
N LEU A 95 3.42 0.55 0.81
CA LEU A 95 3.20 0.44 2.25
C LEU A 95 2.84 1.81 2.80
N VAL A 96 1.66 1.90 3.41
CA VAL A 96 1.23 3.09 4.18
C VAL A 96 1.26 2.74 5.66
N ALA A 97 2.08 3.44 6.43
CA ALA A 97 2.25 3.24 7.87
C ALA A 97 1.65 4.43 8.64
N GLY A 98 0.68 4.15 9.52
CA GLY A 98 0.08 5.12 10.42
C GLY A 98 0.85 5.20 11.74
N LEU A 99 1.46 6.35 12.01
CA LEU A 99 2.18 6.62 13.25
C LEU A 99 1.27 7.20 14.33
N ASN A 100 1.76 7.13 15.57
CA ASN A 100 1.17 7.87 16.68
C ASN A 100 1.23 9.39 16.44
N GLY A 101 0.15 10.07 16.79
CA GLY A 101 -0.03 11.50 16.54
C GLY A 101 -0.57 11.84 15.15
N GLY A 102 -1.11 10.87 14.40
CA GLY A 102 -1.83 11.10 13.15
C GLY A 102 -0.95 11.29 11.91
N ARG A 103 0.37 11.10 12.04
CA ARG A 103 1.31 11.18 10.91
C ARG A 103 1.26 9.91 10.08
N THR A 104 1.43 10.06 8.77
CA THR A 104 1.41 8.94 7.81
C THR A 104 2.72 8.89 7.05
N ILE A 105 3.29 7.69 6.91
CA ILE A 105 4.45 7.43 6.06
C ILE A 105 4.01 6.56 4.89
N VAL A 106 4.44 6.91 3.68
CA VAL A 106 4.22 6.11 2.48
C VAL A 106 5.56 5.67 1.92
N LEU A 107 5.77 4.37 1.81
CA LEU A 107 6.98 3.76 1.27
C LEU A 107 6.65 2.88 0.06
N TYR A 108 7.57 2.84 -0.89
CA TYR A 108 7.52 1.96 -2.05
C TYR A 108 8.77 1.09 -2.14
N GLN A 109 8.63 -0.09 -2.73
CA GLN A 109 9.76 -0.95 -3.09
C GLN A 109 9.45 -1.68 -4.40
N THR A 110 10.32 -1.52 -5.40
CA THR A 110 10.16 -2.12 -6.73
C THR A 110 11.23 -3.17 -6.98
N ASN A 111 10.87 -4.45 -6.95
CA ASN A 111 11.81 -5.56 -7.14
C ASN A 111 11.07 -6.85 -7.58
N ILE A 112 11.81 -7.97 -7.68
CA ILE A 112 11.20 -9.32 -7.73
C ILE A 112 10.87 -9.71 -6.30
N GLY A 113 9.70 -9.31 -5.83
CA GLY A 113 9.23 -9.47 -4.45
C GLY A 113 7.76 -9.10 -4.36
N HIS A 114 7.17 -9.30 -3.19
CA HIS A 114 5.79 -8.92 -2.90
C HIS A 114 5.75 -8.09 -1.63
N THR A 115 4.64 -7.39 -1.41
CA THR A 115 4.51 -6.50 -0.26
C THR A 115 4.63 -7.23 1.09
N GLY A 116 4.32 -8.52 1.16
CA GLY A 116 4.55 -9.32 2.37
C GLY A 116 6.04 -9.54 2.72
N GLU A 117 6.94 -9.51 1.72
CA GLU A 117 8.40 -9.53 1.95
C GLU A 117 8.88 -8.13 2.34
N PHE A 118 8.28 -7.10 1.73
CA PHE A 118 8.61 -5.72 2.07
C PHE A 118 8.23 -5.37 3.51
N ILE A 119 7.06 -5.80 3.99
CA ILE A 119 6.68 -5.60 5.39
C ILE A 119 7.53 -6.43 6.36
N ASP A 120 8.01 -7.62 5.98
CA ASP A 120 8.97 -8.38 6.77
C ASP A 120 10.27 -7.58 6.98
N GLU A 121 10.78 -6.93 5.93
CA GLU A 121 11.94 -6.03 6.04
C GLU A 121 11.69 -4.87 7.00
N ILE A 122 10.50 -4.25 6.95
CA ILE A 122 10.14 -3.14 7.83
C ILE A 122 9.99 -3.61 9.28
N LEU A 123 9.25 -4.69 9.52
CA LEU A 123 9.02 -5.22 10.87
C LEU A 123 10.28 -5.79 11.53
N SER A 124 11.33 -6.10 10.75
CA SER A 124 12.64 -6.50 11.31
C SER A 124 13.25 -5.44 12.23
N GLY A 125 12.92 -4.16 12.03
CA GLY A 125 13.35 -3.04 12.87
C GLY A 125 12.39 -2.70 14.02
N ARG A 126 11.28 -3.44 14.19
CA ARG A 126 10.24 -3.12 15.19
C ARG A 126 10.74 -3.39 16.61
N GLY A 127 10.39 -2.50 17.53
CA GLY A 127 10.60 -2.69 18.96
C GLY A 127 9.84 -3.91 19.49
N LYS A 128 10.55 -4.86 20.11
CA LYS A 128 10.00 -6.14 20.58
C LYS A 128 8.93 -6.04 21.66
N THR A 129 8.83 -4.90 22.35
CA THR A 129 7.86 -4.64 23.42
C THR A 129 6.57 -4.00 22.92
N LEU A 130 6.51 -3.61 21.65
CA LEU A 130 5.31 -3.01 21.06
C LEU A 130 4.23 -4.07 20.86
N ALA A 131 2.97 -3.65 21.01
CA ALA A 131 1.84 -4.50 20.66
C ALA A 131 1.91 -4.93 19.18
N PRO A 132 1.31 -6.11 18.85
CA PRO A 132 1.11 -6.52 17.47
C PRO A 132 0.47 -5.39 16.65
N PRO A 133 1.05 -5.00 15.50
CA PRO A 133 0.43 -3.99 14.66
C PRO A 133 -0.76 -4.58 13.90
N THR A 134 -1.69 -3.71 13.52
CA THR A 134 -2.77 -4.06 12.58
C THR A 134 -2.26 -4.01 11.14
N LEU A 135 -2.54 -5.05 10.37
CA LEU A 135 -2.18 -5.15 8.96
C LEU A 135 -3.43 -5.23 8.08
N MET A 136 -3.65 -4.23 7.24
CA MET A 136 -4.68 -4.20 6.20
C MET A 136 -4.10 -4.58 4.84
N SER A 137 -4.70 -5.58 4.19
CA SER A 137 -4.37 -5.99 2.82
C SER A 137 -5.55 -6.71 2.16
N ASP A 138 -5.41 -7.11 0.89
CA ASP A 138 -6.24 -8.19 0.36
C ASP A 138 -5.87 -9.55 0.99
N ALA A 139 -6.60 -10.60 0.61
CA ALA A 139 -6.37 -11.95 1.15
C ALA A 139 -5.27 -12.77 0.46
N LEU A 140 -4.49 -12.18 -0.46
CA LEU A 140 -3.43 -12.91 -1.16
C LEU A 140 -2.35 -13.36 -0.18
N SER A 141 -1.88 -14.60 -0.36
CA SER A 141 -0.81 -15.17 0.48
C SER A 141 0.52 -14.42 0.33
N SER A 142 0.71 -13.70 -0.79
CA SER A 142 1.84 -12.80 -1.06
C SER A 142 1.85 -11.54 -0.21
N ASN A 143 0.75 -11.19 0.44
CA ASN A 143 0.62 -9.99 1.27
C ASN A 143 0.82 -10.29 2.76
N ARG A 144 0.78 -11.56 3.16
CA ARG A 144 1.04 -11.97 4.55
C ARG A 144 2.53 -11.87 4.89
N PRO A 145 2.91 -11.35 6.07
CA PRO A 145 4.27 -11.47 6.59
C PRO A 145 4.69 -12.94 6.73
N SER A 146 5.97 -13.24 6.54
CA SER A 146 6.49 -14.61 6.56
C SER A 146 7.47 -14.88 7.70
N LEU A 147 7.93 -13.84 8.41
CA LEU A 147 8.90 -13.97 9.50
C LEU A 147 8.30 -14.21 10.89
N GLY A 148 7.04 -14.66 10.97
CA GLY A 148 6.42 -15.06 12.24
C GLY A 148 6.12 -13.91 13.22
N TYR A 149 6.14 -12.66 12.75
CA TYR A 149 5.66 -11.52 13.53
C TYR A 149 4.18 -11.70 13.87
N GLN A 150 3.82 -11.51 15.14
CA GLN A 150 2.42 -11.40 15.51
C GLN A 150 1.87 -10.08 14.93
N VAL A 151 0.89 -10.20 14.06
CA VAL A 151 0.16 -9.08 13.46
C VAL A 151 -1.34 -9.36 13.52
N GLU A 152 -2.12 -8.32 13.75
CA GLU A 152 -3.57 -8.40 13.70
C GLU A 152 -4.05 -8.17 12.27
N HIS A 153 -4.42 -9.25 11.57
CA HIS A 153 -4.84 -9.17 10.18
C HIS A 153 -6.27 -8.62 10.06
N CYS A 154 -6.42 -7.56 9.27
CA CYS A 154 -7.69 -7.10 8.74
C CYS A 154 -7.65 -7.21 7.21
N LEU A 155 -8.70 -7.76 6.61
CA LEU A 155 -8.76 -7.97 5.17
C LEU A 155 -9.72 -6.98 4.51
N CYS A 156 -9.35 -6.53 3.32
CA CYS A 156 -10.09 -5.54 2.57
C CYS A 156 -11.47 -6.05 2.15
N ASN A 157 -12.54 -5.44 2.68
CA ASN A 157 -13.90 -5.80 2.31
C ASN A 157 -14.25 -5.41 0.87
N SER A 158 -13.58 -4.41 0.27
CA SER A 158 -13.75 -4.12 -1.17
C SER A 158 -13.36 -5.33 -2.04
N HIS A 159 -12.32 -6.08 -1.65
CA HIS A 159 -11.92 -7.32 -2.32
C HIS A 159 -12.91 -8.46 -2.05
N GLY A 160 -13.39 -8.60 -0.80
CA GLY A 160 -14.42 -9.57 -0.45
C GLY A 160 -15.73 -9.35 -1.22
N ARG A 161 -16.21 -8.11 -1.29
CA ARG A 161 -17.39 -7.70 -2.08
C ARG A 161 -17.19 -7.95 -3.57
N ARG A 162 -15.99 -7.67 -4.11
CA ARG A 162 -15.68 -7.86 -5.53
C ARG A 162 -15.89 -9.31 -5.98
N GLN A 163 -15.56 -10.30 -5.15
CA GLN A 163 -15.77 -11.72 -5.47
C GLN A 163 -17.25 -12.02 -5.82
N PHE A 164 -18.19 -11.40 -5.11
CA PHE A 164 -19.63 -11.54 -5.41
C PHE A 164 -20.01 -10.69 -6.62
N ALA A 165 -19.56 -9.43 -6.68
CA ALA A 165 -19.92 -8.51 -7.76
C ALA A 165 -19.49 -9.02 -9.15
N GLU A 166 -18.37 -9.72 -9.26
CA GLU A 166 -17.86 -10.30 -10.51
C GLU A 166 -18.79 -11.38 -11.09
N VAL A 167 -19.66 -11.97 -10.27
CA VAL A 167 -20.58 -13.05 -10.68
C VAL A 167 -22.05 -12.61 -10.68
N LEU A 168 -22.32 -11.30 -10.55
CA LEU A 168 -23.67 -10.74 -10.51
C LEU A 168 -24.51 -11.09 -11.75
N HIS A 169 -23.90 -11.12 -12.94
CA HIS A 169 -24.63 -11.41 -14.18
C HIS A 169 -25.10 -12.88 -14.26
N GLN A 170 -24.40 -13.79 -13.59
CA GLN A 170 -24.71 -15.21 -13.57
C GLN A 170 -25.69 -15.58 -12.45
N PHE A 171 -25.67 -14.83 -11.33
CA PHE A 171 -26.46 -15.08 -10.12
C PHE A 171 -27.09 -13.76 -9.62
N PRO A 172 -28.01 -13.15 -10.39
CA PRO A 172 -28.46 -11.79 -10.13
C PRO A 172 -29.20 -11.63 -8.80
N ASP A 173 -30.07 -12.57 -8.43
CA ASP A 173 -30.91 -12.45 -7.24
C ASP A 173 -30.10 -12.67 -5.96
N GLU A 174 -29.28 -13.72 -5.92
CA GLU A 174 -28.41 -14.06 -4.80
C GLU A 174 -27.36 -12.98 -4.55
N VAL A 175 -26.71 -12.51 -5.62
CA VAL A 175 -25.65 -11.51 -5.50
C VAL A 175 -26.22 -10.15 -5.16
N ALA A 176 -27.38 -9.75 -5.70
CA ALA A 176 -28.02 -8.49 -5.34
C ALA A 176 -28.32 -8.39 -3.84
N LEU A 177 -28.76 -9.50 -3.23
CA LEU A 177 -28.98 -9.59 -1.79
C LEU A 177 -27.67 -9.35 -1.00
N VAL A 178 -26.60 -10.05 -1.35
CA VAL A 178 -25.28 -9.89 -0.69
C VAL A 178 -24.72 -8.48 -0.88
N LEU A 179 -24.85 -7.89 -2.07
CA LEU A 179 -24.40 -6.52 -2.34
C LEU A 179 -25.20 -5.49 -1.55
N THR A 180 -26.49 -5.74 -1.29
CA THR A 180 -27.32 -4.90 -0.41
C THR A 180 -26.81 -4.94 1.03
N TRP A 181 -26.53 -6.13 1.57
CA TRP A 181 -25.95 -6.28 2.91
C TRP A 181 -24.59 -5.60 3.04
N TYR A 182 -23.72 -5.77 2.05
CA TYR A 182 -22.47 -5.02 2.01
C TYR A 182 -22.69 -3.51 1.97
N GLY A 183 -23.66 -3.02 1.18
CA GLY A 183 -24.01 -1.60 1.10
C GLY A 183 -24.29 -0.98 2.47
N GLU A 184 -25.02 -1.68 3.33
CA GLU A 184 -25.28 -1.24 4.71
C GLU A 184 -24.01 -1.11 5.56
N ILE A 185 -23.02 -2.00 5.36
CA ILE A 185 -21.73 -1.92 6.09
C ILE A 185 -20.99 -0.64 5.73
N TRP A 186 -20.93 -0.26 4.44
CA TRP A 186 -20.34 1.01 4.01
C TRP A 186 -21.16 2.22 4.46
N ARG A 187 -22.51 2.13 4.46
CA ARG A 187 -23.36 3.17 5.04
C ARG A 187 -23.00 3.45 6.50
N TYR A 188 -22.84 2.40 7.32
CA TYR A 188 -22.43 2.56 8.71
C TYR A 188 -21.03 3.14 8.88
N GLU A 189 -20.10 2.84 7.97
CA GLU A 189 -18.77 3.45 7.95
C GLU A 189 -18.85 4.96 7.69
N ASP A 190 -19.66 5.37 6.71
CA ASP A 190 -19.83 6.77 6.35
C ASP A 190 -20.58 7.56 7.44
N GLU A 191 -21.55 6.94 8.11
CA GLU A 191 -22.19 7.48 9.31
C GLU A 191 -21.19 7.66 10.46
N ALA A 192 -20.34 6.65 10.73
CA ALA A 192 -19.32 6.75 11.77
C ALA A 192 -18.34 7.92 11.51
N LYS A 193 -17.96 8.15 10.25
CA LYS A 193 -17.16 9.31 9.85
C LYS A 193 -17.91 10.63 10.05
N THR A 194 -19.18 10.69 9.62
CA THR A 194 -20.03 11.88 9.74
C THR A 194 -20.24 12.29 11.20
N LEU A 195 -20.38 11.30 12.09
CA LEU A 195 -20.50 11.49 13.54
C LEU A 195 -19.16 11.80 14.24
N GLY A 196 -18.03 11.72 13.52
CA GLY A 196 -16.71 11.97 14.09
C GLY A 196 -16.29 10.94 15.15
N LEU A 197 -16.74 9.69 15.03
CA LEU A 197 -16.45 8.65 16.01
C LEU A 197 -14.94 8.38 16.07
N ASN A 198 -14.38 8.34 17.28
CA ASN A 198 -13.00 7.92 17.47
C ASN A 198 -12.83 6.39 17.25
N ALA A 199 -11.59 5.89 17.24
CA ALA A 199 -11.30 4.49 16.94
C ALA A 199 -12.06 3.47 17.82
N GLU A 200 -12.33 3.81 19.09
CA GLU A 200 -13.00 2.93 20.04
C GLU A 200 -14.53 2.97 19.86
N GLN A 201 -15.08 4.16 19.65
CA GLN A 201 -16.49 4.35 19.31
C GLN A 201 -16.83 3.70 17.97
N ARG A 202 -15.98 3.86 16.95
CA ARG A 202 -16.13 3.20 15.64
C ARG A 202 -16.10 1.68 15.77
N LEU A 203 -15.21 1.12 16.60
CA LEU A 203 -15.19 -0.32 16.86
C LEU A 203 -16.51 -0.81 17.48
N ALA A 204 -17.00 -0.13 18.53
CA ALA A 204 -18.28 -0.47 19.16
C ALA A 204 -19.46 -0.36 18.18
N TRP A 205 -19.44 0.66 17.31
CA TRP A 205 -20.44 0.89 16.26
C TRP A 205 -20.53 -0.29 15.29
N HIS A 206 -19.40 -0.67 14.67
CA HIS A 206 -19.37 -1.79 13.73
C HIS A 206 -19.60 -3.14 14.40
N LYS A 207 -19.15 -3.34 15.64
CA LYS A 207 -19.46 -4.54 16.42
C LYS A 207 -20.97 -4.71 16.61
N LYS A 208 -21.70 -3.62 16.81
CA LYS A 208 -23.17 -3.65 17.00
C LYS A 208 -23.92 -3.79 15.67
N LEU A 209 -23.50 -3.08 14.62
CA LEU A 209 -24.30 -2.91 13.40
C LEU A 209 -23.81 -3.76 12.22
N SER A 210 -22.49 -3.83 12.00
CA SER A 210 -21.91 -4.51 10.83
C SER A 210 -21.59 -5.97 11.09
N LEU A 211 -21.14 -6.33 12.30
CA LEU A 211 -20.80 -7.73 12.63
C LEU A 211 -21.98 -8.70 12.47
N PRO A 212 -23.24 -8.35 12.85
CA PRO A 212 -24.39 -9.20 12.56
C PRO A 212 -24.63 -9.41 11.06
N ILE A 213 -24.43 -8.37 10.24
CA ILE A 213 -24.59 -8.45 8.78
C ILE A 213 -23.50 -9.34 8.16
N MET A 214 -22.26 -9.24 8.64
CA MET A 214 -21.19 -10.15 8.22
C MET A 214 -21.56 -11.61 8.54
N GLY A 215 -22.11 -11.85 9.74
CA GLY A 215 -22.64 -13.15 10.13
C GLY A 215 -23.75 -13.64 9.20
N GLN A 216 -24.69 -12.75 8.86
CA GLN A 216 -25.78 -13.04 7.93
C GLN A 216 -25.28 -13.45 6.55
N ILE A 217 -24.30 -12.75 5.96
CA ILE A 217 -23.68 -13.13 4.68
C ILE A 217 -23.06 -14.54 4.78
N ARG A 218 -22.34 -14.82 5.87
CA ARG A 218 -21.68 -16.11 6.08
C ARG A 218 -22.67 -17.25 6.19
N ASP A 219 -23.70 -17.06 7.02
CA ASP A 219 -24.67 -18.10 7.35
C ASP A 219 -25.60 -18.37 6.16
N TRP A 220 -25.99 -17.32 5.43
CA TRP A 220 -26.66 -17.45 4.13
C TRP A 220 -25.81 -18.28 3.15
N GLY A 221 -24.54 -17.90 2.94
CA GLY A 221 -23.69 -18.61 1.98
C GLY A 221 -23.46 -20.08 2.35
N LYS A 222 -23.33 -20.39 3.66
CA LYS A 222 -23.26 -21.78 4.13
C LYS A 222 -24.55 -22.56 3.85
N ALA A 223 -25.72 -21.94 4.04
CA ALA A 223 -27.01 -22.56 3.77
C ALA A 223 -27.20 -22.84 2.26
N GLU A 224 -26.83 -21.90 1.39
CA GLU A 224 -26.91 -22.09 -0.07
C GLU A 224 -26.07 -23.27 -0.55
N LEU A 225 -24.87 -23.45 0.02
CA LEU A 225 -24.00 -24.59 -0.28
C LEU A 225 -24.57 -25.90 0.31
N SER A 226 -25.01 -25.90 1.57
CA SER A 226 -25.49 -27.13 2.24
C SER A 226 -26.78 -27.67 1.65
N ASN A 227 -27.66 -26.79 1.18
CA ASN A 227 -28.95 -27.15 0.59
C ASN A 227 -28.83 -27.56 -0.89
N GLY A 228 -27.66 -27.39 -1.50
CA GLY A 228 -27.42 -27.70 -2.92
C GLY A 228 -28.00 -26.67 -3.88
N ASN A 229 -28.40 -25.48 -3.39
CA ASN A 229 -28.87 -24.38 -4.23
C ASN A 229 -27.73 -23.77 -5.07
N VAL A 230 -26.53 -23.75 -4.50
CA VAL A 230 -25.31 -23.27 -5.17
C VAL A 230 -24.30 -24.40 -5.27
N GLU A 231 -23.86 -24.70 -6.49
CA GLU A 231 -22.80 -25.67 -6.75
C GLU A 231 -21.44 -25.12 -6.27
N GLU A 232 -20.66 -25.92 -5.55
CA GLU A 232 -19.44 -25.47 -4.85
C GLU A 232 -18.39 -24.87 -5.79
N ASN A 233 -18.23 -25.41 -7.00
CA ASN A 233 -17.24 -24.96 -7.97
C ASN A 233 -17.75 -23.85 -8.89
N SER A 234 -19.01 -23.44 -8.75
CA SER A 234 -19.60 -22.36 -9.52
C SER A 234 -18.95 -21.02 -9.18
N GLY A 235 -19.23 -19.99 -9.98
CA GLY A 235 -18.75 -18.64 -9.70
C GLY A 235 -19.16 -18.17 -8.30
N LEU A 236 -20.43 -18.34 -7.93
CA LEU A 236 -20.96 -17.98 -6.62
C LEU A 236 -20.43 -18.88 -5.51
N GLY A 237 -20.32 -20.20 -5.74
CA GLY A 237 -19.75 -21.14 -4.76
C GLY A 237 -18.32 -20.78 -4.36
N ARG A 238 -17.49 -20.39 -5.34
CA ARG A 238 -16.13 -19.90 -5.08
C ARG A 238 -16.11 -18.58 -4.30
N ALA A 239 -17.03 -17.65 -4.57
CA ALA A 239 -17.14 -16.38 -3.83
C ALA A 239 -17.55 -16.63 -2.37
N ILE A 240 -18.51 -17.53 -2.13
CA ILE A 240 -18.91 -17.96 -0.77
C ILE A 240 -17.74 -18.61 -0.05
N HIS A 241 -17.01 -19.53 -0.71
CA HIS A 241 -15.85 -20.18 -0.13
C HIS A 241 -14.76 -19.17 0.25
N TYR A 242 -14.50 -18.19 -0.61
CA TYR A 242 -13.57 -17.09 -0.32
C TYR A 242 -13.99 -16.33 0.95
N PHE A 243 -15.25 -15.89 1.02
CA PHE A 243 -15.76 -15.14 2.17
C PHE A 243 -15.67 -15.96 3.46
N ASN A 244 -16.07 -17.22 3.43
CA ASN A 244 -16.02 -18.13 4.58
C ASN A 244 -14.58 -18.38 5.04
N LYS A 245 -13.67 -18.66 4.12
CA LYS A 245 -12.24 -18.88 4.40
C LYS A 245 -11.56 -17.67 5.02
N HIS A 246 -11.99 -16.46 4.64
CA HIS A 246 -11.38 -15.20 5.05
C HIS A 246 -12.20 -14.41 6.07
N TYR A 247 -13.28 -15.00 6.60
CA TYR A 247 -14.26 -14.34 7.47
C TYR A 247 -13.62 -13.64 8.67
N GLU A 248 -12.67 -14.29 9.34
CA GLU A 248 -11.97 -13.71 10.48
C GLU A 248 -11.25 -12.41 10.10
N GLY A 249 -10.51 -12.41 8.99
CA GLY A 249 -9.83 -11.20 8.52
C GLY A 249 -10.80 -10.14 8.01
N LEU A 250 -11.84 -10.53 7.28
CA LEU A 250 -12.86 -9.61 6.74
C LEU A 250 -13.67 -8.93 7.85
N THR A 251 -13.83 -9.57 9.01
CA THR A 251 -14.48 -9.01 10.21
C THR A 251 -13.51 -8.29 11.15
N GLY A 252 -12.24 -8.12 10.77
CA GLY A 252 -11.22 -7.47 11.59
C GLY A 252 -11.62 -6.07 12.06
N PHE A 253 -12.26 -5.27 11.20
CA PHE A 253 -12.76 -3.92 11.51
C PHE A 253 -13.84 -3.87 12.61
N CYS A 254 -14.49 -5.01 12.91
CA CYS A 254 -15.46 -5.16 13.98
C CYS A 254 -14.85 -5.64 15.30
N ARG A 255 -13.56 -5.98 15.32
CA ARG A 255 -12.90 -6.67 16.45
C ARG A 255 -11.61 -6.00 16.91
N ILE A 256 -10.90 -5.36 16.00
CA ILE A 256 -9.61 -4.72 16.22
C ILE A 256 -9.79 -3.20 16.23
N LYS A 257 -9.31 -2.54 17.28
CA LYS A 257 -9.39 -1.08 17.41
C LYS A 257 -8.56 -0.44 16.28
N GLY A 258 -9.14 0.53 15.57
CA GLY A 258 -8.45 1.26 14.49
C GLY A 258 -8.35 0.53 13.15
N ALA A 259 -8.70 -0.76 13.08
CA ALA A 259 -8.75 -1.50 11.81
C ALA A 259 -9.81 -0.92 10.86
N GLN A 260 -9.41 -0.66 9.62
CA GLN A 260 -10.29 -0.07 8.61
C GLN A 260 -11.14 -1.13 7.90
N LEU A 261 -12.17 -0.68 7.18
CA LEU A 261 -13.03 -1.56 6.39
C LEU A 261 -12.36 -2.04 5.09
N ASP A 262 -11.54 -1.18 4.47
CA ASP A 262 -10.93 -1.40 3.17
C ASP A 262 -9.47 -0.92 3.12
N ASN A 263 -8.83 -1.23 2.00
CA ASN A 263 -7.43 -0.94 1.72
C ASN A 263 -7.26 0.26 0.76
N ASN A 264 -8.27 1.11 0.64
CA ASN A 264 -8.27 2.18 -0.38
C ASN A 264 -7.09 3.13 -0.22
N ARG A 265 -6.56 3.32 1.00
CA ARG A 265 -5.41 4.19 1.27
C ARG A 265 -4.17 3.80 0.47
N VAL A 266 -3.75 2.53 0.53
CA VAL A 266 -2.57 2.08 -0.23
C VAL A 266 -2.87 2.00 -1.73
N GLU A 267 -4.10 1.66 -2.12
CA GLU A 267 -4.51 1.67 -3.53
C GLU A 267 -4.38 3.09 -4.13
N GLN A 268 -4.78 4.12 -3.39
CA GLN A 268 -4.57 5.52 -3.79
C GLN A 268 -3.09 5.88 -3.83
N ALA A 269 -2.30 5.46 -2.84
CA ALA A 269 -0.85 5.68 -2.84
C ALA A 269 -0.17 5.03 -4.07
N LEU A 270 -0.57 3.81 -4.45
CA LEU A 270 -0.04 3.11 -5.62
C LEU A 270 -0.40 3.77 -6.96
N LYS A 271 -1.38 4.68 -7.00
CA LYS A 271 -1.67 5.46 -8.22
C LYS A 271 -0.49 6.34 -8.64
N LEU A 272 0.39 6.73 -7.72
CA LEU A 272 1.64 7.44 -8.06
C LEU A 272 2.53 6.56 -8.95
N VAL A 273 2.77 5.32 -8.52
CA VAL A 273 3.53 4.33 -9.27
C VAL A 273 2.85 4.00 -10.60
N ALA A 274 1.55 3.72 -10.57
CA ALA A 274 0.79 3.35 -11.76
C ALA A 274 0.82 4.45 -12.83
N ARG A 275 0.77 5.72 -12.43
CA ARG A 275 0.89 6.88 -13.33
C ARG A 275 2.27 6.98 -13.97
N ASN A 276 3.34 6.84 -13.18
CA ASN A 276 4.69 6.82 -13.72
C ASN A 276 4.88 5.63 -14.66
N ARG A 277 4.45 4.42 -14.27
CA ARG A 277 4.51 3.21 -15.10
C ARG A 277 3.78 3.38 -16.43
N LYS A 278 2.58 3.98 -16.44
CA LYS A 278 1.78 4.20 -17.65
C LYS A 278 2.53 5.01 -18.72
N ASN A 279 3.36 5.96 -18.29
CA ASN A 279 4.05 6.87 -19.21
C ASN A 279 5.52 6.50 -19.46
N ALA A 280 6.21 5.99 -18.44
CA ALA A 280 7.62 5.61 -18.49
C ALA A 280 7.86 4.15 -18.87
N MET A 281 6.82 3.30 -18.78
CA MET A 281 6.77 1.86 -19.11
C MET A 281 7.61 0.94 -18.22
N PHE A 282 8.85 1.32 -17.87
CA PHE A 282 9.78 0.46 -17.14
C PHE A 282 10.89 1.26 -16.43
N HIS A 283 11.63 0.58 -15.56
CA HIS A 283 12.96 0.96 -15.10
C HIS A 283 14.00 0.16 -15.89
N LYS A 284 15.17 0.74 -16.18
CA LYS A 284 16.25 0.02 -16.88
C LYS A 284 16.90 -1.01 -15.94
N THR A 285 17.36 -0.53 -14.78
CA THR A 285 18.11 -1.32 -13.79
C THR A 285 17.39 -1.37 -12.45
N GLN A 286 17.79 -2.30 -11.57
CA GLN A 286 17.31 -2.34 -10.19
C GLN A 286 17.70 -1.07 -9.41
N ALA A 287 18.90 -0.53 -9.63
CA ALA A 287 19.34 0.71 -8.99
C ALA A 287 18.43 1.89 -9.38
N GLY A 288 18.07 2.01 -10.66
CA GLY A 288 17.13 3.03 -11.13
C GLY A 288 15.70 2.83 -10.63
N ALA A 289 15.31 1.61 -10.24
CA ALA A 289 14.07 1.35 -9.53
C ALA A 289 14.16 1.85 -8.08
N SER A 290 15.23 1.50 -7.36
CA SER A 290 15.45 1.94 -5.98
C SER A 290 15.51 3.46 -5.82
N ILE A 291 16.16 4.19 -6.75
CA ILE A 291 16.15 5.66 -6.79
C ILE A 291 14.72 6.19 -6.92
N GLY A 292 13.94 5.57 -7.80
CA GLY A 292 12.53 5.91 -8.00
C GLY A 292 11.68 5.66 -6.76
N ASP A 293 11.91 4.54 -6.07
CA ASP A 293 11.22 4.18 -4.84
C ASP A 293 11.48 5.23 -3.74
N VAL A 294 12.73 5.66 -3.55
CA VAL A 294 13.09 6.73 -2.60
C VAL A 294 12.35 8.02 -2.93
N ILE A 295 12.46 8.48 -4.17
CA ILE A 295 11.83 9.74 -4.58
C ILE A 295 10.31 9.68 -4.44
N MET A 296 9.66 8.62 -4.92
CA MET A 296 8.21 8.47 -4.81
C MET A 296 7.75 8.39 -3.36
N SER A 297 8.48 7.69 -2.50
CA SER A 297 8.17 7.58 -1.07
C SER A 297 8.23 8.96 -0.40
N MET A 298 9.25 9.75 -0.74
CA MET A 298 9.39 11.11 -0.22
C MET A 298 8.33 12.05 -0.76
N ILE A 299 7.95 11.95 -2.04
CA ILE A 299 6.82 12.71 -2.62
C ILE A 299 5.53 12.38 -1.88
N ALA A 300 5.19 11.09 -1.78
CA ALA A 300 3.94 10.64 -1.18
C ALA A 300 3.86 10.98 0.31
N THR A 301 4.92 10.72 1.08
CA THR A 301 4.97 11.07 2.51
C THR A 301 4.88 12.58 2.72
N SER A 302 5.51 13.40 1.88
CA SER A 302 5.42 14.86 1.99
C SER A 302 4.03 15.39 1.63
N ALA A 303 3.36 14.77 0.64
CA ALA A 303 1.98 15.09 0.31
C ALA A 303 1.01 14.74 1.45
N GLU A 304 1.19 13.58 2.09
CA GLU A 304 0.43 13.19 3.30
C GLU A 304 0.68 14.14 4.47
N ALA A 305 1.90 14.68 4.60
CA ALA A 305 2.24 15.69 5.59
C ALA A 305 1.68 17.09 5.27
N GLY A 306 1.07 17.28 4.09
CA GLY A 306 0.47 18.55 3.67
C GLY A 306 1.48 19.65 3.35
N VAL A 307 2.74 19.31 3.05
CA VAL A 307 3.80 20.30 2.78
C VAL A 307 4.04 20.51 1.29
N ASN A 308 4.61 21.67 0.95
CA ASN A 308 5.05 21.95 -0.42
C ASN A 308 6.25 21.06 -0.77
N VAL A 309 6.00 20.00 -1.55
CA VAL A 309 7.02 18.99 -1.89
C VAL A 309 8.22 19.59 -2.64
N LEU A 310 7.99 20.59 -3.50
CA LEU A 310 9.09 21.24 -4.23
C LEU A 310 9.98 22.04 -3.30
N ASP A 311 9.37 22.83 -2.41
CA ASP A 311 10.09 23.58 -1.38
C ASP A 311 10.90 22.64 -0.48
N TYR A 312 10.26 21.59 0.03
CA TYR A 312 10.89 20.59 0.86
C TYR A 312 12.11 19.93 0.17
N PHE A 313 11.96 19.48 -1.08
CA PHE A 313 13.05 18.86 -1.82
C PHE A 313 14.22 19.84 -2.05
N ASN A 314 13.92 21.10 -2.38
CA ASN A 314 14.94 22.12 -2.55
C ASN A 314 15.68 22.41 -1.25
N THR A 315 14.97 22.48 -0.11
CA THR A 315 15.57 22.67 1.21
C THR A 315 16.51 21.51 1.56
N VAL A 316 16.03 20.26 1.42
CA VAL A 316 16.85 19.08 1.69
C VAL A 316 18.09 19.02 0.80
N GLN A 317 17.97 19.42 -0.47
CA GLN A 317 19.10 19.46 -1.38
C GLN A 317 20.12 20.54 -1.01
N ARG A 318 19.66 21.75 -0.62
CA ARG A 318 20.53 22.85 -0.20
C ARG A 318 21.26 22.56 1.11
N MET A 319 20.57 21.91 2.05
CA MET A 319 21.06 21.59 3.40
C MET A 319 21.52 20.13 3.52
N GLN A 320 22.04 19.55 2.43
CA GLN A 320 22.35 18.11 2.38
C GLN A 320 23.35 17.65 3.47
N ASN A 321 24.25 18.53 3.91
CA ASN A 321 25.25 18.21 4.94
C ASN A 321 24.59 18.15 6.32
N GLU A 322 23.73 19.11 6.62
CA GLU A 322 22.93 19.19 7.85
C GLU A 322 21.93 18.02 7.91
N VAL A 323 21.26 17.72 6.79
CA VAL A 323 20.37 16.56 6.65
C VAL A 323 21.13 15.26 6.93
N LYS A 324 22.36 15.12 6.44
CA LYS A 324 23.19 13.93 6.71
C LYS A 324 23.57 13.84 8.20
N ALA A 325 23.83 14.96 8.85
CA ALA A 325 24.21 15.01 10.27
C ALA A 325 23.02 14.79 11.21
N ALA A 326 21.84 15.30 10.87
CA ALA A 326 20.66 15.31 11.73
C ALA A 326 19.34 15.12 10.94
N PRO A 327 19.12 13.97 10.26
CA PRO A 327 17.96 13.76 9.39
C PRO A 327 16.61 13.92 10.10
N GLN A 328 16.55 13.68 11.41
CA GLN A 328 15.35 13.84 12.24
C GLN A 328 14.82 15.27 12.31
N GLN A 329 15.67 16.27 12.04
CA GLN A 329 15.27 17.68 11.97
C GLN A 329 14.61 18.02 10.62
N PHE A 330 14.82 17.21 9.60
CA PHE A 330 14.38 17.47 8.22
C PHE A 330 13.30 16.50 7.77
N LEU A 331 12.46 16.00 8.67
CA LEU A 331 11.31 15.21 8.28
C LEU A 331 10.28 16.10 7.57
N PRO A 332 9.41 15.54 6.71
CA PRO A 332 8.43 16.34 5.99
C PRO A 332 7.55 17.23 6.88
N TRP A 333 7.31 16.83 8.12
CA TRP A 333 6.45 17.56 9.08
C TRP A 333 7.20 18.47 10.06
N ASN A 334 8.53 18.64 9.95
CA ASN A 334 9.29 19.53 10.84
C ASN A 334 10.47 20.28 10.18
N TYR A 335 10.75 20.07 8.89
CA TYR A 335 11.89 20.70 8.23
C TYR A 335 11.89 22.23 8.29
N GLN A 336 10.71 22.85 8.25
CA GLN A 336 10.56 24.32 8.25
C GLN A 336 11.05 24.99 9.53
N SER A 337 11.10 24.26 10.65
CA SER A 337 11.60 24.80 11.92
C SER A 337 13.11 25.04 11.93
N ASN A 338 13.82 24.62 10.88
CA ASN A 338 15.28 24.74 10.75
C ASN A 338 15.67 25.68 9.59
N LEU A 339 14.70 26.41 9.03
CA LEU A 339 14.89 27.39 7.97
C LEU A 339 15.31 28.76 8.51
#